data_AF-A0A9E6UVF6-F1
#
_entry.id   AF-A0A9E6UVF6-F1
#
_cell.length_a   1.000
_cell.length_b   1.000
_cell.length_c   1.000
_cell.angle_alpha   90.00
_cell.angle_beta   90.00
_cell.angle_gamma   90.00
#
_symmetry.space_group_name_H-M   'P 1'
#
loop_
_entity.id
_entity.type
_entity.pdbx_description
1 polymer ?
#
loop_
_entity_poly.entity_id
_entity_poly.type
_entity_poly.pdbx_seq_one_letter_code
_entity_poly.pdbx_strand_id
1 'polypeptide(L)'
;MLKESFTQAAARHLQDAKILLNKQRWDNAVYLAGYVVECSFKVLVEIYIPEGKKAVKKYGHDLTELQGTAMDRLRVIYPVLMQLPSDRTMGTVLDQNHPERRYYKSEIWNQTQAEEAVNRAEEIYQEIIPKLVLDGKISSEEL
;
A
#
# COMPACT_ATOMS: atom_id res chain seq x y z
N MET A 1 -7.94 12.75 20.44
CA MET A 1 -6.93 11.84 19.82
C MET A 1 -7.35 11.66 18.37
N LEU A 2 -6.51 12.00 17.39
CA LEU A 2 -6.86 11.85 15.98
C LEU A 2 -6.97 10.35 15.65
N LYS A 3 -8.03 9.95 14.94
CA LYS A 3 -8.26 8.56 14.54
C LYS A 3 -7.45 8.29 13.27
N GLU A 4 -6.62 7.25 13.28
CA GLU A 4 -5.92 6.77 12.10
C GLU A 4 -6.92 6.15 11.10
N SER A 5 -6.80 6.51 9.82
CA SER A 5 -7.50 5.87 8.71
C SER A 5 -6.48 5.50 7.64
N PHE A 6 -6.21 4.20 7.49
CA PHE A 6 -5.33 3.70 6.44
C PHE A 6 -5.96 3.83 5.06
N THR A 7 -7.30 3.77 4.96
CA THR A 7 -8.04 4.00 3.72
C THR A 7 -7.78 5.40 3.19
N GLN A 8 -8.06 6.43 4.00
CA GLN A 8 -7.85 7.82 3.57
C GLN A 8 -6.36 8.14 3.40
N ALA A 9 -5.47 7.51 4.16
CA ALA A 9 -4.03 7.67 3.97
C ALA A 9 -3.59 7.11 2.61
N ALA A 10 -4.05 5.90 2.23
CA ALA A 10 -3.75 5.31 0.92
C ALA A 10 -4.25 6.21 -0.23
N ALA A 11 -5.47 6.74 -0.13
CA ALA A 11 -6.04 7.65 -1.14
C ALA A 11 -5.20 8.94 -1.30
N ARG A 12 -4.88 9.63 -0.20
CA ARG A 12 -4.05 10.85 -0.23
C ARG A 12 -2.65 10.56 -0.75
N HIS A 13 -2.01 9.49 -0.29
CA HIS A 13 -0.67 9.12 -0.76
C HIS A 13 -0.65 8.80 -2.25
N LEU A 14 -1.71 8.17 -2.79
CA LEU A 14 -1.79 7.87 -4.22
C LEU A 14 -1.93 9.16 -5.04
N GLN A 15 -2.80 10.08 -4.59
CA GLN A 15 -2.93 11.39 -5.21
C GLN A 15 -1.60 12.15 -5.20
N ASP A 16 -0.93 12.21 -4.06
CA ASP A 16 0.35 12.91 -3.91
C ASP A 16 1.47 12.25 -4.73
N ALA A 17 1.52 10.90 -4.77
CA ALA A 17 2.49 10.16 -5.59
C ALA A 17 2.36 10.50 -7.08
N LYS A 18 1.13 10.57 -7.59
CA LYS A 18 0.85 10.98 -8.98
C LYS A 18 1.25 12.42 -9.26
N ILE A 19 0.99 13.34 -8.31
CA ILE A 19 1.40 14.74 -8.43
C ILE A 19 2.93 14.82 -8.51
N LEU A 20 3.64 14.11 -7.63
CA LEU A 20 5.11 14.09 -7.61
C LEU A 20 5.70 13.49 -8.87
N LEU A 21 5.11 12.40 -9.38
CA LEU A 21 5.50 11.80 -10.66
C LEU A 21 5.40 12.81 -11.80
N ASN A 22 4.27 13.50 -11.91
CA ASN A 22 4.05 14.55 -12.93
C ASN A 22 5.00 15.75 -12.77
N LYS A 23 5.53 15.98 -11.57
CA LYS A 23 6.54 17.00 -11.28
C LYS A 23 7.98 16.49 -11.39
N GLN A 24 8.18 15.28 -11.92
CA GLN A 24 9.49 14.63 -12.07
C GLN A 24 10.24 14.46 -10.73
N ARG A 25 9.50 14.35 -9.62
CA ARG A 25 10.02 14.09 -8.28
C ARG A 25 10.01 12.58 -8.00
N TRP A 26 10.75 11.85 -8.81
CA TRP A 26 10.69 10.38 -8.91
C TRP A 26 10.90 9.66 -7.58
N ASP A 27 11.94 10.01 -6.82
CA ASP A 27 12.21 9.35 -5.53
C ASP A 27 11.08 9.53 -4.53
N ASN A 28 10.50 10.74 -4.49
CA ASN A 28 9.38 11.05 -3.61
C ASN A 28 8.08 10.38 -4.08
N ALA A 29 7.89 10.25 -5.40
CA ALA A 29 6.75 9.53 -5.97
C ALA A 29 6.81 8.04 -5.61
N VAL A 30 7.96 7.39 -5.78
CA VAL A 30 8.21 5.99 -5.38
C VAL A 30 8.02 5.81 -3.87
N TYR A 31 8.54 6.75 -3.09
CA TYR A 31 8.38 6.75 -1.64
C TYR A 31 6.91 6.75 -1.21
N LEU A 32 6.08 7.64 -1.78
CA LEU A 32 4.65 7.67 -1.46
C LEU A 32 3.89 6.47 -2.03
N ALA A 33 4.27 5.98 -3.22
CA ALA A 33 3.71 4.75 -3.79
C ALA A 33 3.88 3.55 -2.85
N GLY A 34 5.03 3.45 -2.16
CA GLY A 34 5.24 2.47 -1.09
C GLY A 34 4.21 2.56 0.04
N TYR A 35 3.89 3.78 0.48
CA TYR A 35 2.87 4.01 1.52
C TYR A 35 1.45 3.70 1.06
N VAL A 36 1.13 3.90 -0.21
CA VAL A 36 -0.17 3.47 -0.78
C VAL A 36 -0.34 1.96 -0.60
N VAL A 37 0.69 1.19 -0.97
CA VAL A 37 0.68 -0.28 -0.86
C VAL A 37 0.59 -0.71 0.61
N GLU A 38 1.45 -0.15 1.48
CA GLU A 38 1.45 -0.44 2.91
C GLU A 38 0.08 -0.19 3.54
N CYS A 39 -0.50 0.99 3.27
CA CYS A 39 -1.80 1.37 3.83
C CYS A 39 -2.93 0.48 3.29
N SER A 40 -2.90 0.13 2.00
CA SER A 40 -3.89 -0.77 1.40
C SER A 40 -3.85 -2.16 2.06
N PHE A 41 -2.67 -2.72 2.34
CA PHE A 41 -2.55 -4.00 3.06
C PHE A 41 -2.93 -3.88 4.54
N LYS A 42 -2.62 -2.76 5.19
CA LYS A 42 -3.07 -2.53 6.57
C LYS A 42 -4.58 -2.49 6.69
N VAL A 43 -5.31 -1.99 5.68
CA VAL A 43 -6.77 -2.07 5.64
C VAL A 43 -7.24 -3.54 5.63
N LEU A 44 -6.63 -4.41 4.82
CA LEU A 44 -6.96 -5.84 4.84
C LEU A 44 -6.69 -6.46 6.22
N VAL A 45 -5.54 -6.15 6.83
CA VAL A 45 -5.21 -6.63 8.18
C VAL A 45 -6.23 -6.14 9.21
N GLU A 46 -6.64 -4.88 9.15
CA GLU A 46 -7.60 -4.29 10.09
C GLU A 46 -8.99 -4.95 10.00
N ILE A 47 -9.43 -5.27 8.77
CA ILE A 47 -10.76 -5.85 8.51
C ILE A 47 -10.80 -7.34 8.83
N TYR A 48 -9.75 -8.08 8.48
CA TYR A 48 -9.81 -9.54 8.42
C TYR A 48 -9.04 -10.24 9.55
N ILE A 49 -8.13 -9.58 10.27
CA ILE A 49 -7.44 -10.18 11.41
C ILE A 49 -8.16 -9.82 12.72
N PRO A 50 -8.50 -10.80 13.58
CA PRO A 50 -8.99 -10.53 14.92
C PRO A 50 -8.03 -9.61 15.69
N GLU A 51 -8.58 -8.60 16.37
CA GLU A 51 -7.79 -7.52 17.00
C GLU A 51 -7.01 -6.65 15.98
N GLY A 52 -7.54 -6.50 14.77
CA GLY A 52 -6.92 -5.85 13.60
C GLY A 52 -6.07 -4.62 13.91
N LYS A 53 -6.54 -3.67 14.72
CA LYS A 53 -5.75 -2.47 15.10
C LYS A 53 -4.47 -2.79 15.86
N LYS A 54 -4.46 -3.79 16.74
CA LYS A 54 -3.25 -4.26 17.40
C LYS A 54 -2.35 -5.04 16.45
N ALA A 55 -2.95 -5.83 15.54
CA ALA A 55 -2.21 -6.56 14.52
C ALA A 55 -1.46 -5.59 13.59
N VAL A 56 -2.12 -4.52 13.10
CA VAL A 56 -1.47 -3.49 12.27
C VAL A 56 -0.27 -2.86 12.99
N LYS A 57 -0.39 -2.55 14.30
CA LYS A 57 0.73 -2.02 15.09
C LYS A 57 1.91 -2.98 15.19
N LYS A 58 1.65 -4.29 15.20
CA LYS A 58 2.70 -5.33 15.25
C LYS A 58 3.52 -5.38 13.95
N TYR A 59 2.88 -5.17 12.80
CA TYR A 59 3.56 -5.19 11.50
C TYR A 59 4.31 -3.87 11.19
N GLY A 60 4.06 -2.79 11.94
CA GLY A 60 4.83 -1.55 11.82
C GLY A 60 4.75 -0.96 10.42
N HIS A 61 5.91 -0.61 9.84
CA HIS A 61 6.05 -0.12 8.45
C HIS A 61 6.76 -1.14 7.55
N ASP A 62 6.86 -2.40 7.99
CA ASP A 62 7.57 -3.43 7.26
C ASP A 62 6.68 -3.94 6.12
N LEU A 63 6.92 -3.40 4.93
CA LEU A 63 6.18 -3.76 3.73
C LEU A 63 6.45 -5.21 3.30
N THR A 64 7.62 -5.76 3.63
CA THR A 64 8.01 -7.14 3.32
C THR A 64 7.21 -8.12 4.18
N GLU A 65 7.14 -7.89 5.49
CA GLU A 65 6.31 -8.70 6.40
C GLU A 65 4.81 -8.57 6.11
N LEU A 66 4.35 -7.38 5.71
CA LEU A 66 2.95 -7.16 5.30
C LEU A 66 2.60 -7.90 4.01
N GLN A 67 3.50 -7.89 3.02
CA GLN A 67 3.28 -8.59 1.75
C GLN A 67 3.45 -10.10 1.84
N GLY A 68 4.40 -10.59 2.63
CA GLY A 68 4.63 -12.02 2.81
C GLY A 68 3.68 -12.62 3.84
N THR A 69 4.21 -12.86 5.05
CA THR A 69 3.56 -13.64 6.11
C THR A 69 2.12 -13.19 6.40
N ALA A 70 1.82 -11.89 6.40
CA ALA A 70 0.47 -11.41 6.69
C ALA A 70 -0.53 -11.71 5.57
N MET A 71 -0.17 -11.45 4.30
CA MET A 71 -1.04 -11.76 3.16
C MET A 71 -1.18 -13.25 2.91
N ASP A 72 -0.13 -14.04 3.09
CA ASP A 72 -0.22 -15.50 2.95
C ASP A 72 -1.22 -16.08 3.95
N ARG A 73 -1.16 -15.64 5.22
CA ARG A 73 -2.15 -16.04 6.23
C ARG A 73 -3.55 -15.58 5.86
N LEU A 74 -3.71 -14.33 5.41
CA LEU A 74 -5.01 -13.80 5.04
C LEU A 74 -5.63 -14.54 3.84
N ARG A 75 -4.84 -14.99 2.87
CA ARG A 75 -5.32 -15.80 1.73
C ARG A 75 -5.80 -17.18 2.13
N VAL A 76 -5.16 -17.79 3.12
CA VAL A 76 -5.58 -19.08 3.67
C VAL A 76 -6.92 -18.94 4.40
N ILE A 77 -7.10 -17.86 5.17
CA ILE A 77 -8.31 -17.64 5.98
C ILE A 77 -9.46 -17.09 5.13
N TYR A 78 -9.17 -16.25 4.13
CA TYR A 78 -10.14 -15.58 3.27
C TYR A 78 -9.82 -15.86 1.79
N PRO A 79 -10.36 -16.95 1.21
CA PRO A 79 -10.07 -17.36 -0.17
C PRO A 79 -10.43 -16.31 -1.23
N VAL A 80 -11.33 -15.37 -0.92
CA VAL A 80 -11.63 -14.21 -1.79
C VAL A 80 -10.37 -13.37 -2.06
N LEU A 81 -9.41 -13.37 -1.14
CA LEU A 81 -8.12 -12.71 -1.27
C LEU A 81 -7.10 -13.54 -2.09
N MET A 82 -7.38 -14.80 -2.45
CA MET A 82 -6.51 -15.56 -3.37
C MET A 82 -6.49 -14.99 -4.78
N GLN A 83 -7.51 -14.22 -5.18
CA GLN A 83 -7.49 -13.49 -6.45
C GLN A 83 -6.47 -12.35 -6.44
N LEU A 84 -5.90 -12.02 -5.29
CA LEU A 84 -4.83 -11.03 -5.19
C LEU A 84 -3.48 -11.71 -5.52
N PRO A 85 -2.63 -11.19 -6.43
CA PRO A 85 -1.33 -11.81 -6.74
C PRO A 85 -0.38 -11.84 -5.52
N SER A 86 0.38 -12.92 -5.29
CA SER A 86 1.25 -13.13 -4.09
C SER A 86 2.26 -12.02 -3.91
N ASP A 87 2.92 -11.63 -4.99
CA ASP A 87 4.03 -10.68 -4.95
C ASP A 87 3.68 -9.43 -5.75
N ARG A 88 2.95 -8.50 -5.14
CA ARG A 88 2.41 -7.35 -5.87
C ARG A 88 3.43 -6.27 -6.17
N THR A 89 4.51 -6.18 -5.40
CA THR A 89 5.61 -5.23 -5.68
C THR A 89 6.75 -5.83 -6.49
N MET A 90 6.76 -7.15 -6.69
CA MET A 90 7.83 -7.84 -7.42
C MET A 90 7.92 -7.32 -8.85
N GLY A 91 9.14 -7.06 -9.29
CA GLY A 91 9.44 -6.46 -10.60
C GLY A 91 9.35 -4.94 -10.63
N THR A 92 9.03 -4.29 -9.51
CA THR A 92 9.08 -2.83 -9.37
C THR A 92 10.02 -2.45 -8.23
N VAL A 93 10.38 -1.17 -8.13
CA VAL A 93 11.23 -0.65 -7.04
C VAL A 93 10.49 -0.51 -5.70
N LEU A 94 9.22 -0.93 -5.63
CA LEU A 94 8.38 -0.79 -4.44
C LEU A 94 8.84 -1.68 -3.28
N ASP A 95 9.44 -2.84 -3.57
CA ASP A 95 9.99 -3.78 -2.58
C ASP A 95 11.35 -3.35 -2.00
N GLN A 96 11.98 -2.32 -2.57
CA GLN A 96 13.34 -1.93 -2.21
C GLN A 96 13.34 -0.90 -1.08
N ASN A 97 13.86 -1.32 0.08
CA ASN A 97 14.23 -0.47 1.22
C ASN A 97 13.13 0.50 1.70
N HIS A 98 11.90 -0.03 1.82
CA HIS A 98 10.78 0.69 2.42
C HIS A 98 10.73 0.42 3.93
N PRO A 99 10.64 1.45 4.80
CA PRO A 99 10.44 2.88 4.51
C PRO A 99 11.72 3.73 4.41
N GLU A 100 12.91 3.15 4.55
CA GLU A 100 14.21 3.82 4.71
C GLU A 100 14.56 4.76 3.56
N ARG A 101 14.06 4.48 2.35
CA ARG A 101 14.25 5.31 1.14
C ARG A 101 13.88 6.79 1.30
N ARG A 102 13.09 7.16 2.31
CA ARG A 102 12.81 8.56 2.69
C ARG A 102 14.08 9.39 2.88
N TYR A 103 15.14 8.79 3.43
CA TYR A 103 16.36 9.48 3.83
C TYR A 103 17.48 9.32 2.81
N TYR A 104 17.21 8.68 1.68
CA TYR A 104 18.20 8.51 0.65
C TYR A 104 18.49 9.81 -0.08
N LYS A 105 19.68 9.89 -0.69
CA LYS A 105 20.02 10.98 -1.60
C LYS A 105 19.07 10.93 -2.80
N SER A 106 18.69 12.08 -3.34
CA SER A 106 17.88 12.16 -4.56
C SER A 106 18.57 11.51 -5.77
N GLU A 107 17.78 11.25 -6.81
CA GLU A 107 18.17 10.69 -8.12
C GLU A 107 18.51 9.19 -8.09
N ILE A 108 17.80 8.41 -7.27
CA ILE A 108 17.96 6.95 -7.23
C ILE A 108 17.11 6.28 -8.28
N TRP A 109 15.87 6.73 -8.44
CA TRP A 109 14.92 6.15 -9.37
C TRP A 109 14.76 7.02 -10.60
N ASN A 110 14.77 6.39 -11.77
CA ASN A 110 14.47 7.08 -13.03
C ASN A 110 12.94 7.17 -13.25
N GLN A 111 12.57 7.89 -14.31
CA GLN A 111 11.17 8.07 -14.71
C GLN A 111 10.40 6.75 -14.84
N THR A 112 10.94 5.79 -15.60
CA THR A 112 10.27 4.51 -15.88
C THR A 112 10.02 3.73 -14.61
N GLN A 113 11.01 3.65 -13.72
CA GLN A 113 10.87 2.97 -12.42
C GLN A 113 9.82 3.66 -11.53
N ALA A 114 9.75 4.99 -11.56
CA ALA A 114 8.77 5.75 -10.80
C ALA A 114 7.35 5.57 -11.37
N GLU A 115 7.20 5.56 -12.70
CA GLU A 115 5.92 5.28 -13.37
C GLU A 115 5.44 3.87 -13.05
N GLU A 116 6.29 2.85 -13.18
CA GLU A 116 5.97 1.47 -12.84
C GLU A 116 5.55 1.32 -11.38
N ALA A 117 6.27 1.96 -10.46
CA ALA A 117 5.95 1.94 -9.03
C ALA A 117 4.60 2.62 -8.73
N VAL A 118 4.33 3.80 -9.28
CA VAL A 118 3.07 4.52 -9.02
C VAL A 118 1.89 3.78 -9.65
N ASN A 119 2.04 3.27 -10.87
CA ASN A 119 1.01 2.49 -11.54
C ASN A 119 0.70 1.21 -10.78
N ARG A 120 1.72 0.48 -10.33
CA ARG A 120 1.52 -0.73 -9.54
C ARG A 120 0.85 -0.43 -8.19
N ALA A 121 1.24 0.66 -7.52
CA ALA A 121 0.59 1.09 -6.29
C ALA A 121 -0.90 1.46 -6.52
N GLU A 122 -1.21 2.09 -7.65
CA GLU A 122 -2.59 2.36 -8.05
C GLU A 122 -3.40 1.07 -8.28
N GLU A 123 -2.86 0.12 -9.04
CA GLU A 123 -3.49 -1.19 -9.28
C GLU A 123 -3.85 -1.87 -7.96
N ILE A 124 -2.89 -1.91 -7.02
CA ILE A 124 -3.09 -2.48 -5.68
C ILE A 124 -4.20 -1.76 -4.92
N TYR A 125 -4.19 -0.42 -4.94
CA TYR A 125 -5.22 0.39 -4.30
C TYR A 125 -6.60 0.09 -4.88
N GLN A 126 -6.75 0.11 -6.21
CA GLN A 126 -8.02 -0.11 -6.91
C GLN A 126 -8.58 -1.51 -6.69
N GLU A 127 -7.71 -2.50 -6.55
CA GLU A 127 -8.11 -3.88 -6.28
C GLU A 127 -8.55 -4.13 -4.84
N ILE A 128 -8.11 -3.31 -3.89
CA ILE A 128 -8.39 -3.50 -2.46
C ILE A 128 -9.46 -2.52 -1.99
N ILE A 129 -9.17 -1.22 -2.05
CA ILE A 129 -9.94 -0.20 -1.34
C ILE A 129 -11.35 -0.04 -1.94
N PRO A 130 -11.54 0.26 -3.24
CA PRO A 130 -12.87 0.33 -3.82
C PRO A 130 -13.68 -0.96 -3.67
N LYS A 131 -13.05 -2.14 -3.79
CA LYS A 131 -13.76 -3.42 -3.61
C LYS A 131 -14.31 -3.58 -2.21
N LEU A 132 -13.53 -3.22 -1.19
CA LEU A 132 -13.99 -3.27 0.20
C LEU A 132 -15.12 -2.26 0.48
N VAL A 133 -15.14 -1.11 -0.20
CA VAL A 133 -16.28 -0.17 -0.14
C VAL A 133 -17.52 -0.81 -0.77
N LEU A 134 -17.39 -1.36 -1.98
CA LEU A 134 -18.50 -2.00 -2.70
C LEU A 134 -19.08 -3.21 -1.94
N ASP A 135 -18.21 -3.96 -1.24
CA ASP A 135 -18.59 -5.10 -0.39
C ASP A 135 -19.16 -4.65 0.98
N GLY A 136 -19.27 -3.34 1.24
CA GLY A 136 -19.79 -2.78 2.49
C GLY A 136 -18.90 -3.02 3.71
N LYS A 137 -17.60 -3.35 3.52
CA LYS A 137 -16.63 -3.57 4.59
C LYS A 137 -16.05 -2.27 5.14
N ILE A 138 -16.04 -1.22 4.33
CA ILE A 138 -15.63 0.14 4.71
C ILE A 138 -16.63 1.16 4.16
N SER A 139 -16.76 2.31 4.83
CA SER A 139 -17.67 3.39 4.41
C SER A 139 -17.15 4.07 3.14
N SER A 140 -18.05 4.51 2.26
CA SER A 140 -17.69 5.34 1.10
C SER A 140 -17.19 6.73 1.51
N GLU A 141 -17.45 7.17 2.75
CA GLU A 141 -16.88 8.41 3.31
C GLU A 141 -15.36 8.32 3.56
N GLU A 142 -14.77 7.14 3.42
CA GLU A 142 -13.33 6.90 3.57
C GLU A 142 -12.55 7.02 2.25
N LEU A 143 -13.23 7.24 1.11
CA LEU A 143 -12.64 7.45 -0.22
C LEU A 143 -12.22 8.90 -0.48
#